data_AF-A0A317QLS5-F1
#
_entry.id   AF-A0A317QLS5-F1
#
_cell.length_a   1.000
_cell.length_b   1.000
_cell.length_c   1.000
_cell.angle_alpha   90.00
_cell.angle_beta   90.00
_cell.angle_gamma   90.00
#
_symmetry.space_group_name_H-M   'P 1'
#
loop_
_entity.id
_entity.type
_entity.pdbx_description
1 polymer ?
#
loop_
_entity_poly.entity_id
_entity_poly.type
_entity_poly.pdbx_seq_one_letter_code
_entity_poly.pdbx_strand_id
1 'polypeptide(L)'
;MTAPLPFPVTPRRPGDPEADVARLALAHRALRDGCRLLADVAEEAAAGAVWSPERRRAVLGFGRAVLREVRAHTAREDAVLWPVVAACAGAHGVDLEPLTEDHAVLRGLLVRAGTALAGSAADPAAAPALAAVLRELAVVFDEHVEEEEREVFPVLRRCVSVRDLARYEAVCARGSGLRQAAFALAWTADACRTPAERAGLLAATPRRCGCSSVPPGRAGGAAATSSPAAPGVDDATKAPPGALSAPKAAQARAARAAASQPGCPVRSATATATARCASAASRSPRAAARRASSVAVGPKAMRAVSVPQTPSR
;
A
#
# COMPACT_ATOMS: atom_id res chain seq x y z
N MET A 1 -5.91 6.62 27.89
CA MET A 1 -5.07 7.83 27.93
C MET A 1 -4.19 7.81 26.69
N THR A 2 -4.33 8.79 25.80
CA THR A 2 -3.50 8.90 24.58
C THR A 2 -2.07 9.19 24.98
N ALA A 3 -1.10 8.51 24.36
CA ALA A 3 0.32 8.78 24.59
C ALA A 3 0.63 10.25 24.27
N PRO A 4 1.54 10.91 25.02
CA PRO A 4 1.93 12.28 24.72
C PRO A 4 2.57 12.37 23.33
N LEU A 5 2.25 13.44 22.60
CA LEU A 5 2.85 13.72 21.29
C LEU A 5 4.38 13.87 21.42
N PRO A 6 5.15 13.46 20.41
CA PRO A 6 6.61 13.53 20.43
C PRO A 6 7.16 14.97 20.36
N PHE A 7 6.30 15.97 20.17
CA PHE A 7 6.64 17.38 20.18
C PHE A 7 5.40 18.24 20.54
N PRO A 8 5.60 19.46 21.09
CA PRO A 8 4.50 20.40 21.31
C PRO A 8 3.95 20.92 19.98
N VAL A 9 2.62 20.94 19.86
CA VAL A 9 1.89 21.44 18.69
C VAL A 9 1.72 22.96 18.77
N THR A 10 1.92 23.63 17.65
CA THR A 10 1.74 25.07 17.42
C THR A 10 0.87 25.24 16.16
N PRO A 11 -0.46 25.41 16.33
CA PRO A 11 -1.38 25.58 15.21
C PRO A 11 -1.00 26.77 14.33
N ARG A 12 -1.37 26.70 13.05
CA ARG A 12 -1.17 27.78 12.08
C ARG A 12 -1.97 29.03 12.49
N ARG A 13 -1.40 30.22 12.31
CA ARG A 13 -2.04 31.51 12.59
C ARG A 13 -2.49 32.20 11.29
N PRO A 14 -3.45 33.13 11.34
CA PRO A 14 -3.78 33.97 10.20
C PRO A 14 -2.53 34.70 9.66
N GLY A 15 -2.30 34.62 8.35
CA GLY A 15 -1.13 35.20 7.68
C GLY A 15 0.09 34.27 7.59
N ASP A 16 0.13 33.16 8.32
CA ASP A 16 1.18 32.16 8.15
C ASP A 16 1.07 31.45 6.79
N PRO A 17 2.18 31.01 6.18
CA PRO A 17 2.12 30.18 4.97
C PRO A 17 1.36 28.87 5.21
N GLU A 18 0.76 28.33 4.15
CA GLU A 18 0.16 27.00 4.19
C GLU A 18 1.24 25.92 4.27
N ALA A 19 0.91 24.82 4.94
CA ALA A 19 1.76 23.64 4.95
C ALA A 19 1.78 22.96 3.57
N ASP A 20 2.98 22.66 3.06
CA ASP A 20 3.14 21.93 1.80
C ASP A 20 2.98 20.43 2.01
N VAL A 21 1.88 19.88 1.47
CA VAL A 21 1.53 18.46 1.56
C VAL A 21 2.12 17.61 0.42
N ALA A 22 2.93 18.19 -0.48
CA ALA A 22 3.45 17.48 -1.66
C ALA A 22 4.26 16.24 -1.31
N ARG A 23 5.03 16.26 -0.20
CA ARG A 23 5.82 15.11 0.25
C ARG A 23 4.94 13.97 0.76
N LEU A 24 3.87 14.28 1.48
CA LEU A 24 2.89 13.29 1.93
C LEU A 24 2.17 12.67 0.72
N ALA A 25 1.70 13.50 -0.21
CA ALA A 25 1.08 13.05 -1.46
C ALA A 25 2.01 12.16 -2.31
N LEU A 26 3.31 12.44 -2.31
CA LEU A 26 4.29 11.62 -3.03
C LEU A 26 4.51 10.27 -2.33
N ALA A 27 4.53 10.24 -0.99
CA ALA A 27 4.58 8.99 -0.22
C ALA A 27 3.33 8.13 -0.48
N HIS A 28 2.15 8.74 -0.45
CA HIS A 28 0.87 8.11 -0.81
C HIS A 28 0.91 7.48 -2.20
N ARG A 29 1.35 8.26 -3.21
CA ARG A 29 1.48 7.77 -4.58
C ARG A 29 2.40 6.56 -4.67
N ALA A 30 3.58 6.63 -4.06
CA ALA A 30 4.51 5.51 -4.05
C ALA A 30 3.87 4.25 -3.46
N LEU A 31 3.21 4.38 -2.30
CA LEU A 31 2.54 3.28 -1.62
C LEU A 31 1.43 2.66 -2.47
N ARG A 32 0.55 3.48 -3.06
CA ARG A 32 -0.52 3.03 -3.98
C ARG A 32 0.06 2.27 -5.18
N ASP A 33 1.07 2.85 -5.83
CA ASP A 33 1.70 2.26 -7.01
C ASP A 33 2.38 0.92 -6.69
N GLY A 34 3.04 0.77 -5.54
CA GLY A 34 3.62 -0.52 -5.16
C GLY A 34 2.59 -1.56 -4.73
N CYS A 35 1.48 -1.16 -4.10
CA CYS A 35 0.38 -2.08 -3.81
C CYS A 35 -0.23 -2.64 -5.11
N ARG A 36 -0.47 -1.78 -6.11
CA ARG A 36 -0.96 -2.19 -7.44
C ARG A 36 0.04 -3.09 -8.16
N LEU A 37 1.32 -2.68 -8.21
CA LEU A 37 2.37 -3.48 -8.83
C LEU A 37 2.48 -4.89 -8.22
N LEU A 38 2.35 -5.00 -6.89
CA LEU A 38 2.36 -6.30 -6.22
C LEU A 38 1.14 -7.14 -6.56
N ALA A 39 -0.05 -6.53 -6.68
CA ALA A 39 -1.26 -7.22 -7.11
C ALA A 39 -1.09 -7.75 -8.54
N ASP A 40 -0.67 -6.89 -9.48
CA ASP A 40 -0.47 -7.24 -10.89
C ASP A 40 0.52 -8.40 -11.05
N VAL A 41 1.68 -8.30 -10.38
CA VAL A 41 2.71 -9.35 -10.43
C VAL A 41 2.18 -10.65 -9.81
N ALA A 42 1.46 -10.59 -8.70
CA ALA A 42 0.89 -11.80 -8.11
C ALA A 42 -0.19 -12.44 -9.00
N GLU A 43 -0.96 -11.63 -9.74
CA GLU A 43 -1.92 -12.11 -10.73
C GLU A 43 -1.23 -12.81 -11.92
N GLU A 44 -0.10 -12.31 -12.40
CA GLU A 44 0.71 -13.03 -13.41
C GLU A 44 1.10 -14.43 -12.91
N ALA A 45 1.58 -14.54 -11.67
CA ALA A 45 1.95 -15.85 -11.11
C ALA A 45 0.73 -16.76 -10.93
N ALA A 46 -0.41 -16.21 -10.50
CA ALA A 46 -1.65 -16.97 -10.39
C ALA A 46 -2.15 -17.47 -11.76
N ALA A 47 -1.87 -16.73 -12.84
CA ALA A 47 -2.13 -17.13 -14.21
C ALA A 47 -1.10 -18.13 -14.78
N GLY A 48 -0.12 -18.57 -13.97
CA GLY A 48 0.87 -19.59 -14.34
C GLY A 48 2.18 -19.04 -14.88
N ALA A 49 2.46 -17.74 -14.75
CA ALA A 49 3.76 -17.20 -15.13
C ALA A 49 4.89 -17.84 -14.32
N VAL A 50 5.89 -18.38 -15.01
CA VAL A 50 7.07 -18.96 -14.38
C VAL A 50 8.07 -17.84 -14.09
N TRP A 51 8.45 -17.72 -12.82
CA TRP A 51 9.48 -16.77 -12.39
C TRP A 51 10.84 -17.43 -12.27
N SER A 52 11.87 -16.76 -12.78
CA SER A 52 13.23 -17.10 -12.39
C SER A 52 13.40 -16.99 -10.87
N PRO A 53 14.34 -17.73 -10.27
CA PRO A 53 14.66 -17.60 -8.85
C PRO A 53 14.97 -16.15 -8.44
N GLU A 54 15.62 -15.38 -9.31
CA GLU A 54 15.97 -13.97 -9.11
C GLU A 54 14.73 -13.10 -9.03
N ARG A 55 13.81 -13.24 -9.99
CA ARG A 55 12.55 -12.48 -10.00
C ARG A 55 11.72 -12.80 -8.76
N ARG A 56 11.60 -14.09 -8.40
CA ARG A 56 10.90 -14.52 -7.19
C ARG A 56 11.50 -13.87 -5.93
N ARG A 57 12.82 -13.89 -5.77
CA ARG A 57 13.49 -13.25 -4.62
C ARG A 57 13.23 -11.74 -4.58
N ALA A 58 13.29 -11.06 -5.73
CA ALA A 58 13.04 -9.63 -5.85
C ALA A 58 11.59 -9.27 -5.48
N VAL A 59 10.60 -9.98 -6.02
CA VAL A 59 9.17 -9.77 -5.73
C VAL A 59 8.86 -9.98 -4.26
N LEU A 60 9.36 -11.06 -3.66
CA LEU A 60 9.17 -11.33 -2.23
C LEU A 60 9.87 -10.30 -1.34
N GLY A 61 11.06 -9.86 -1.74
CA GLY A 61 11.80 -8.80 -1.05
C GLY A 61 11.07 -7.46 -1.09
N PHE A 62 10.63 -7.05 -2.27
CA PHE A 62 9.84 -5.85 -2.50
C PHE A 62 8.51 -5.92 -1.74
N GLY A 63 7.78 -7.03 -1.85
CA GLY A 63 6.53 -7.26 -1.13
C GLY A 63 6.66 -7.06 0.38
N ARG A 64 7.68 -7.64 1.00
CA ARG A 64 7.93 -7.43 2.44
C ARG A 64 8.21 -5.96 2.78
N ALA A 65 8.93 -5.25 1.92
CA ALA A 65 9.28 -3.85 2.15
C ALA A 65 8.07 -2.91 1.99
N VAL A 66 7.22 -3.14 0.99
CA VAL A 66 5.95 -2.41 0.77
C VAL A 66 4.99 -2.66 1.93
N LEU A 67 4.70 -3.92 2.27
CA LEU A 67 3.78 -4.25 3.38
C LEU A 67 4.25 -3.66 4.71
N ARG A 68 5.58 -3.61 4.93
CA ARG A 68 6.15 -2.93 6.09
C ARG A 68 5.90 -1.42 6.05
N GLU A 69 6.08 -0.76 4.91
CA GLU A 69 5.88 0.69 4.83
C GLU A 69 4.41 1.07 4.99
N VAL A 70 3.49 0.36 4.34
CA VAL A 70 2.04 0.59 4.51
C VAL A 70 1.65 0.48 5.99
N ARG A 71 2.11 -0.57 6.69
CA ARG A 71 1.88 -0.71 8.14
C ARG A 71 2.45 0.46 8.94
N ALA A 72 3.66 0.91 8.59
CA ALA A 72 4.36 1.94 9.33
C ALA A 72 3.77 3.33 9.08
N HIS A 73 3.25 3.60 7.88
CA HIS A 73 2.55 4.80 7.50
C HIS A 73 1.27 4.98 8.33
N THR A 74 0.32 4.02 8.24
CA THR A 74 -0.96 4.09 8.98
C THR A 74 -0.74 4.17 10.50
N ALA A 75 0.29 3.48 11.01
CA ALA A 75 0.64 3.55 12.43
C ALA A 75 1.18 4.93 12.85
N ARG A 76 1.89 5.64 11.96
CA ARG A 76 2.39 7.00 12.22
C ARG A 76 1.28 8.03 12.08
N GLU A 77 0.30 7.82 11.19
CA GLU A 77 -0.91 8.63 11.21
C GLU A 77 -1.61 8.52 12.56
N ASP A 78 -1.97 7.30 12.97
CA ASP A 78 -2.67 7.02 14.23
C ASP A 78 -1.95 7.61 15.44
N ALA A 79 -0.63 7.39 15.51
CA ALA A 79 0.16 7.76 16.68
C ALA A 79 0.59 9.24 16.71
N VAL A 80 0.66 9.92 15.55
CA VAL A 80 1.27 11.25 15.45
C VAL A 80 0.46 12.22 14.61
N LEU A 81 0.12 11.87 13.35
CA LEU A 81 -0.55 12.84 12.47
C LEU A 81 -1.96 13.17 12.95
N TRP A 82 -2.77 12.18 13.31
CA TRP A 82 -4.13 12.37 13.82
C TRP A 82 -4.19 13.24 15.07
N PRO A 83 -3.38 13.00 16.12
CA PRO A 83 -3.39 13.91 17.27
C PRO A 83 -2.86 15.31 16.95
N VAL A 84 -1.90 15.47 16.03
CA VAL A 84 -1.45 16.80 15.57
C VAL A 84 -2.57 17.55 14.86
N VAL A 85 -3.24 16.89 13.91
CA VAL A 85 -4.37 17.42 13.14
C VAL A 85 -5.52 17.80 14.08
N ALA A 86 -5.91 16.92 15.01
CA ALA A 86 -6.96 17.19 15.98
C ALA A 86 -6.62 18.38 16.90
N ALA A 87 -5.38 18.45 17.38
CA ALA A 87 -4.91 19.56 18.21
C ALA A 87 -4.90 20.91 17.46
N CYS A 88 -4.59 20.90 16.16
CA CYS A 88 -4.57 22.10 15.33
C CYS A 88 -5.97 22.54 14.87
N ALA A 89 -6.86 21.60 14.56
CA ALA A 89 -8.22 21.90 14.12
C ALA A 89 -9.06 22.52 15.24
N GLY A 90 -8.84 22.12 16.49
CA GLY A 90 -9.52 22.67 17.65
C GLY A 90 -11.04 22.69 17.46
N ALA A 91 -11.67 23.86 17.59
CA ALA A 91 -13.11 24.03 17.46
C ALA A 91 -13.66 23.78 16.05
N HIS A 92 -12.83 23.78 15.00
CA HIS A 92 -13.28 23.44 13.65
C HIS A 92 -13.66 21.96 13.52
N GLY A 93 -13.07 21.10 14.36
CA GLY A 93 -13.26 19.66 14.30
C GLY A 93 -12.73 19.04 13.00
N VAL A 94 -12.44 17.76 13.08
CA VAL A 94 -12.19 16.89 11.93
C VAL A 94 -12.51 15.49 12.41
N ASP A 95 -13.41 14.83 11.68
CA ASP A 95 -13.77 13.45 12.01
C ASP A 95 -12.74 12.52 11.37
N LEU A 96 -11.83 12.02 12.20
CA LEU A 96 -10.78 11.08 11.79
C LEU A 96 -11.16 9.62 12.09
N GLU A 97 -12.33 9.38 12.68
CA GLU A 97 -12.76 8.03 13.05
C GLU A 97 -12.90 7.13 11.81
N PRO A 98 -13.53 7.56 10.69
CA PRO A 98 -13.62 6.70 9.49
C PRO A 98 -12.26 6.25 8.96
N LEU A 99 -11.27 7.15 8.91
CA LEU A 99 -9.91 6.83 8.46
C LEU A 99 -9.18 5.90 9.46
N THR A 100 -9.43 6.07 10.75
CA THR A 100 -8.90 5.20 11.81
C THR A 100 -9.51 3.80 11.75
N GLU A 101 -10.80 3.69 11.41
CA GLU A 101 -11.46 2.40 11.15
C GLU A 101 -10.87 1.69 9.93
N ASP A 102 -10.59 2.43 8.84
CA ASP A 102 -9.91 1.88 7.67
C ASP A 102 -8.52 1.31 8.02
N HIS A 103 -7.77 1.98 8.90
CA HIS A 103 -6.49 1.44 9.40
C HIS A 103 -6.65 0.09 10.10
N ALA A 104 -7.77 -0.15 10.80
CA ALA A 104 -8.03 -1.46 11.41
C ALA A 104 -8.23 -2.55 10.35
N VAL A 105 -8.94 -2.23 9.26
CA VAL A 105 -9.13 -3.12 8.11
C VAL A 105 -7.80 -3.42 7.43
N LEU A 106 -7.02 -2.38 7.13
CA LEU A 106 -5.70 -2.48 6.52
C LEU A 106 -4.75 -3.32 7.38
N ARG A 107 -4.75 -3.17 8.71
CA ARG A 107 -3.95 -4.04 9.61
C ARG A 107 -4.26 -5.53 9.41
N GLY A 108 -5.54 -5.89 9.30
CA GLY A 108 -5.97 -7.26 9.02
C GLY A 108 -5.49 -7.76 7.66
N LEU A 109 -5.63 -6.93 6.62
CA LEU A 109 -5.17 -7.26 5.26
C LEU A 109 -3.65 -7.43 5.18
N LEU A 110 -2.88 -6.57 5.86
CA LEU A 110 -1.43 -6.64 5.89
C LEU A 110 -0.91 -7.91 6.59
N VAL A 111 -1.64 -8.41 7.60
CA VAL A 111 -1.32 -9.71 8.22
C VAL A 111 -1.58 -10.85 7.22
N ARG A 112 -2.76 -10.88 6.59
CA ARG A 112 -3.12 -11.89 5.59
C ARG A 112 -2.15 -11.88 4.41
N ALA A 113 -1.82 -10.71 3.88
CA ALA A 113 -0.86 -10.53 2.78
C ALA A 113 0.53 -11.01 3.18
N GLY A 114 0.99 -10.70 4.40
CA GLY A 114 2.27 -11.20 4.92
C GLY A 114 2.33 -12.73 4.97
N THR A 115 1.26 -13.37 5.47
CA THR A 115 1.15 -14.83 5.50
C THR A 115 1.10 -15.43 4.10
N ALA A 116 0.30 -14.88 3.19
CA ALA A 116 0.21 -15.36 1.81
C ALA A 116 1.55 -15.20 1.07
N LEU A 117 2.27 -14.09 1.32
CA LEU A 117 3.59 -13.85 0.73
C LEU A 117 4.59 -14.91 1.21
N ALA A 118 4.60 -15.23 2.50
CA ALA A 118 5.41 -16.31 3.04
C ALA A 118 5.02 -17.69 2.48
N GLY A 119 3.71 -17.97 2.35
CA GLY A 119 3.21 -19.20 1.73
C GLY A 119 3.66 -19.36 0.27
N SER A 120 3.52 -18.30 -0.54
CA SER A 120 3.95 -18.31 -1.95
C SER A 120 5.47 -18.50 -2.14
N ALA A 121 6.25 -18.12 -1.13
CA ALA A 121 7.69 -18.33 -1.12
C ALA A 121 8.05 -19.82 -0.93
N ALA A 122 7.27 -20.54 -0.14
CA ALA A 122 7.44 -21.96 0.13
C ALA A 122 6.80 -22.84 -0.97
N ASP A 123 5.62 -22.44 -1.46
CA ASP A 123 4.85 -23.19 -2.46
C ASP A 123 4.31 -22.25 -3.55
N PRO A 124 4.78 -22.37 -4.81
CA PRO A 124 4.23 -21.64 -5.94
C PRO A 124 2.72 -21.83 -6.15
N ALA A 125 2.13 -22.96 -5.73
CA ALA A 125 0.69 -23.19 -5.84
C ALA A 125 -0.15 -22.24 -4.97
N ALA A 126 0.47 -21.54 -4.01
CA ALA A 126 -0.19 -20.51 -3.21
C ALA A 126 -0.33 -19.15 -3.93
N ALA A 127 0.14 -19.01 -5.18
CA ALA A 127 0.06 -17.77 -5.96
C ALA A 127 -1.38 -17.20 -6.09
N PRO A 128 -2.44 -17.99 -6.33
CA PRO A 128 -3.81 -17.46 -6.40
C PRO A 128 -4.28 -16.82 -5.08
N ALA A 129 -3.90 -17.39 -3.94
CA ALA A 129 -4.23 -16.85 -2.62
C ALA A 129 -3.49 -15.52 -2.36
N LEU A 130 -2.22 -15.44 -2.77
CA LEU A 130 -1.45 -14.20 -2.71
C LEU A 130 -2.06 -13.11 -3.61
N ALA A 131 -2.40 -13.44 -4.85
CA ALA A 131 -3.01 -12.51 -5.79
C ALA A 131 -4.33 -11.95 -5.25
N ALA A 132 -5.20 -12.81 -4.71
CA ALA A 132 -6.48 -12.40 -4.15
C ALA A 132 -6.34 -11.37 -3.01
N VAL A 133 -5.45 -11.62 -2.05
CA VAL A 133 -5.27 -10.69 -0.92
C VAL A 133 -4.55 -9.41 -1.30
N LEU A 134 -3.58 -9.46 -2.23
CA LEU A 134 -2.89 -8.25 -2.69
C LEU A 134 -3.81 -7.35 -3.52
N ARG A 135 -4.71 -7.92 -4.33
CA ARG A 135 -5.74 -7.14 -5.03
C ARG A 135 -6.69 -6.45 -4.05
N GLU A 136 -7.15 -7.18 -3.04
CA GLU A 136 -8.00 -6.62 -1.97
C GLU A 136 -7.28 -5.48 -1.23
N LEU A 137 -6.00 -5.68 -0.88
CA LEU A 137 -5.18 -4.64 -0.27
C LEU A 137 -5.01 -3.42 -1.18
N ALA A 138 -4.75 -3.61 -2.47
CA ALA A 138 -4.57 -2.50 -3.40
C ALA A 138 -5.83 -1.64 -3.53
N VAL A 139 -7.01 -2.28 -3.63
CA VAL A 139 -8.30 -1.57 -3.68
C VAL A 139 -8.56 -0.81 -2.38
N VAL A 140 -8.48 -1.47 -1.24
CA VAL A 140 -8.80 -0.84 0.06
C VAL A 140 -7.81 0.28 0.38
N PHE A 141 -6.52 0.08 0.11
CA PHE A 141 -5.51 1.11 0.33
C PHE A 141 -5.68 2.29 -0.61
N ASP A 142 -6.09 2.05 -1.86
CA ASP A 142 -6.42 3.13 -2.78
C ASP A 142 -7.59 3.97 -2.25
N GLU A 143 -8.71 3.34 -1.90
CA GLU A 143 -9.89 4.05 -1.38
C GLU A 143 -9.54 4.87 -0.13
N HIS A 144 -8.81 4.25 0.80
CA HIS A 144 -8.37 4.90 2.03
C HIS A 144 -7.54 6.17 1.75
N VAL A 145 -6.52 6.07 0.89
CA VAL A 145 -5.65 7.22 0.58
C VAL A 145 -6.42 8.31 -0.15
N GLU A 146 -7.35 7.97 -1.05
CA GLU A 146 -8.18 8.96 -1.72
C GLU A 146 -9.08 9.73 -0.73
N GLU A 147 -9.70 9.03 0.22
CA GLU A 147 -10.51 9.64 1.26
C GLU A 147 -9.64 10.50 2.20
N GLU A 148 -8.46 10.02 2.59
CA GLU A 148 -7.51 10.80 3.39
C GLU A 148 -7.11 12.10 2.69
N GLU A 149 -6.63 12.04 1.44
CA GLU A 149 -6.20 13.23 0.72
C GLU A 149 -7.34 14.25 0.55
N ARG A 150 -8.56 13.76 0.34
CA ARG A 150 -9.74 14.60 0.19
C ARG A 150 -10.14 15.30 1.48
N GLU A 151 -10.15 14.58 2.60
CA GLU A 151 -10.69 15.09 3.88
C GLU A 151 -9.60 15.78 4.73
N VAL A 152 -8.39 15.22 4.76
CA VAL A 152 -7.32 15.64 5.68
C VAL A 152 -6.46 16.73 5.08
N PHE A 153 -6.11 16.68 3.79
CA PHE A 153 -5.19 17.68 3.22
C PHE A 153 -5.72 19.12 3.31
N PRO A 154 -7.03 19.39 3.11
CA PRO A 154 -7.57 20.72 3.37
C PRO A 154 -7.37 21.18 4.82
N VAL A 155 -7.51 20.27 5.79
CA VAL A 155 -7.30 20.57 7.22
C VAL A 155 -5.82 20.82 7.50
N LEU A 156 -4.91 20.04 6.93
CA LEU A 156 -3.46 20.26 7.03
C LEU A 156 -3.08 21.67 6.56
N ARG A 157 -3.52 22.05 5.34
CA ARG A 157 -3.22 23.38 4.78
C ARG A 157 -3.80 24.51 5.62
N ARG A 158 -5.03 24.34 6.11
CA ARG A 158 -5.75 25.37 6.86
C ARG A 158 -5.23 25.56 8.28
N CYS A 159 -5.00 24.47 9.00
CA CYS A 159 -4.85 24.47 10.45
C CYS A 159 -3.45 24.09 10.94
N VAL A 160 -2.70 23.27 10.20
CA VAL A 160 -1.38 22.78 10.66
C VAL A 160 -0.29 23.74 10.21
N SER A 161 0.60 24.12 11.12
CA SER A 161 1.73 24.98 10.77
C SER A 161 2.77 24.22 9.95
N VAL A 162 3.49 24.93 9.07
CA VAL A 162 4.64 24.38 8.33
C VAL A 162 5.62 23.67 9.26
N ARG A 163 5.83 24.23 10.46
CA ARG A 163 6.75 23.68 11.48
C ARG A 163 6.29 22.32 11.99
N ASP A 164 5.01 22.16 12.30
CA ASP A 164 4.50 20.91 12.86
C ASP A 164 4.41 19.80 11.82
N LEU A 165 4.03 20.13 10.58
CA LEU A 165 4.11 19.17 9.48
C LEU A 165 5.58 18.72 9.28
N ALA A 166 6.54 19.65 9.24
CA ALA A 166 7.95 19.30 9.12
C ALA A 166 8.46 18.42 10.29
N ARG A 167 7.95 18.62 11.52
CA ARG A 167 8.27 17.78 12.68
C ARG A 167 7.69 16.37 12.54
N TYR A 168 6.45 16.24 12.09
CA TYR A 168 5.85 14.94 11.76
C TYR A 168 6.70 14.19 10.74
N GLU A 169 7.09 14.86 9.66
CA GLU A 169 7.90 14.25 8.61
C GLU A 169 9.29 13.84 9.12
N ALA A 170 9.88 14.62 10.03
CA ALA A 170 11.13 14.23 10.70
C ALA A 170 10.95 13.01 11.62
N VAL A 171 9.78 12.84 12.26
CA VAL A 171 9.45 11.62 13.02
C VAL A 171 9.36 10.42 12.07
N CYS A 172 8.72 10.57 10.91
CA CYS A 172 8.63 9.52 9.90
C CYS A 172 10.01 9.07 9.40
N ALA A 173 10.90 10.03 9.11
CA ALA A 173 12.25 9.75 8.67
C ALA A 173 13.09 8.99 9.73
N ARG A 174 12.96 9.35 11.01
CA ARG A 174 13.69 8.70 12.12
C ARG A 174 13.12 7.34 12.52
N GLY A 175 11.82 7.14 12.36
CA GLY A 175 11.13 5.90 12.72
C GLY A 175 11.45 4.73 11.78
N SER A 176 12.21 4.97 10.70
CA SER A 176 12.61 3.94 9.74
C SER A 176 14.06 3.54 9.97
N GLY A 177 14.33 2.24 10.16
CA GLY A 177 15.70 1.73 10.16
C GLY A 177 16.40 2.05 8.83
N LEU A 178 17.73 2.23 8.84
CA LEU A 178 18.50 2.72 7.68
C LEU A 178 18.19 2.01 6.36
N ARG A 179 18.00 0.68 6.40
CA ARG A 179 17.65 -0.12 5.21
C ARG A 179 16.26 0.22 4.66
N GLN A 180 15.27 0.41 5.54
CA GLN A 180 13.92 0.79 5.10
C GLN A 180 13.90 2.23 4.60
N ALA A 181 14.61 3.14 5.27
CA ALA A 181 14.71 4.52 4.81
C ALA A 181 15.35 4.62 3.42
N ALA A 182 16.41 3.85 3.15
CA ALA A 182 17.03 3.79 1.82
C ALA A 182 16.08 3.22 0.76
N PHE A 183 15.34 2.15 1.10
CA PHE A 183 14.30 1.59 0.23
C PHE A 183 13.20 2.61 -0.08
N ALA A 184 12.60 3.21 0.95
CA ALA A 184 11.51 4.16 0.81
C ALA A 184 11.94 5.38 -0.01
N LEU A 185 13.12 5.97 0.26
CA LEU A 185 13.60 7.13 -0.51
C LEU A 185 13.76 6.81 -2.00
N ALA A 186 14.42 5.69 -2.34
CA ALA A 186 14.64 5.31 -3.73
C ALA A 186 13.31 5.03 -4.44
N TRP A 187 12.39 4.36 -3.76
CA TRP A 187 11.07 4.03 -4.28
C TRP A 187 10.17 5.26 -4.44
N THR A 188 10.14 6.17 -3.47
CA THR A 188 9.45 7.46 -3.57
C THR A 188 10.02 8.32 -4.71
N ALA A 189 11.34 8.28 -4.93
CA ALA A 189 11.96 8.98 -6.05
C ALA A 189 11.57 8.41 -7.43
N ASP A 190 11.23 7.13 -7.51
CA ASP A 190 10.70 6.46 -8.70
C ASP A 190 9.24 6.87 -8.99
N ALA A 191 8.46 7.15 -7.94
CA ALA A 191 7.08 7.65 -8.06
C ALA A 191 6.98 9.14 -8.46
N CYS A 192 8.10 9.87 -8.52
CA CYS A 192 8.13 11.24 -9.03
C CYS A 192 7.78 11.26 -10.53
N ARG A 193 6.77 12.04 -10.89
CA ARG A 193 6.34 12.24 -12.29
C ARG A 193 7.01 13.44 -12.93
N THR A 194 7.56 14.35 -12.13
CA THR A 194 8.24 15.55 -12.63
C THR A 194 9.64 15.74 -12.03
N PRO A 195 10.55 16.44 -12.74
CA PRO A 195 11.83 16.84 -12.18
C PRO A 195 11.70 17.70 -10.92
N ALA A 196 10.65 18.52 -10.83
CA ALA A 196 10.41 19.39 -9.68
C ALA A 196 10.06 18.59 -8.42
N GLU A 197 9.19 17.58 -8.52
CA GLU A 197 8.90 16.66 -7.40
C GLU A 197 10.17 15.96 -6.90
N ARG A 198 11.00 15.47 -7.84
CA ARG A 198 12.27 14.81 -7.51
C ARG A 198 13.26 15.78 -6.85
N ALA A 199 13.37 17.01 -7.35
CA ALA A 199 14.22 18.03 -6.73
C ALA A 199 13.76 18.38 -5.31
N GLY A 200 12.44 18.53 -5.09
CA GLY A 200 11.86 18.78 -3.77
C GLY A 200 12.12 17.66 -2.77
N LEU A 201 11.94 16.39 -3.19
CA LEU A 201 12.25 15.22 -2.37
C LEU A 201 13.72 15.20 -1.93
N LEU A 202 14.65 15.45 -2.86
CA LEU A 202 16.09 15.44 -2.58
C LEU A 202 16.54 16.61 -1.70
N ALA A 203 15.96 17.81 -1.89
CA ALA A 203 16.28 18.98 -1.09
C ALA A 203 15.89 18.82 0.39
N ALA A 204 14.80 18.10 0.67
CA ALA A 204 14.32 17.83 2.03
C ALA A 204 15.05 16.66 2.71
N THR A 205 15.84 15.88 1.98
CA THR A 205 16.61 14.77 2.55
C THR A 205 17.83 15.36 3.30
N PRO A 206 18.00 15.08 4.60
CA PRO A 206 19.14 15.62 5.34
C PRO A 206 20.44 15.23 4.64
N ARG A 207 21.21 16.23 4.18
CA ARG A 207 22.56 15.98 3.70
C ARG A 207 23.31 15.36 4.86
N ARG A 208 23.79 14.12 4.70
CA ARG A 208 24.83 13.62 5.59
C ARG A 208 25.98 14.61 5.43
N CYS A 209 26.24 15.43 6.45
CA CYS A 209 27.49 16.17 6.56
C CYS A 209 28.59 15.11 6.64
N GLY A 210 29.10 14.73 5.47
CA GLY A 210 30.02 13.63 5.25
C GLY A 210 31.15 14.07 4.34
N CYS A 211 31.78 15.18 4.71
CA CYS A 211 33.13 15.56 4.28
C CYS A 211 33.70 16.58 5.28
N SER A 212 33.98 16.13 6.51
CA SER A 212 35.11 16.72 7.21
C SER A 212 36.34 16.27 6.43
N SER A 213 36.87 17.15 5.59
CA SER A 213 38.26 17.08 5.16
C SER A 213 39.11 17.02 6.44
N VAL A 214 39.64 15.85 6.76
CA VAL A 214 40.64 15.70 7.81
C VAL A 214 41.92 16.39 7.31
N PRO A 215 42.42 17.44 7.97
CA PRO A 215 43.74 17.95 7.67
C PRO A 215 44.78 16.90 8.11
N PRO A 216 45.86 16.67 7.36
CA PRO A 216 46.88 15.73 7.77
C PRO A 216 47.65 16.30 8.97
N GLY A 217 47.65 15.56 10.08
CA GLY A 217 48.66 15.71 11.12
C GLY A 217 48.11 15.77 12.54
N ARG A 218 48.20 14.65 13.27
CA ARG A 218 49.31 14.39 14.20
C ARG A 218 49.07 13.05 14.90
N ALA A 219 50.09 12.21 14.87
CA ALA A 219 50.21 11.03 15.69
C ALA A 219 50.22 11.41 17.18
N GLY A 220 49.57 10.59 18.02
CA GLY A 220 49.75 10.67 19.45
C GLY A 220 48.70 9.92 20.26
N GLY A 221 49.12 8.82 20.88
CA GLY A 221 48.67 8.46 22.24
C GLY A 221 47.43 7.59 22.36
N ALA A 222 47.65 6.28 22.40
CA ALA A 222 46.72 5.32 22.96
C ALA A 222 46.54 5.53 24.48
N ALA A 223 45.30 5.40 24.96
CA ALA A 223 45.02 4.91 26.32
C ALA A 223 43.60 4.33 26.34
N ALA A 224 43.53 3.02 26.55
CA ALA A 224 42.32 2.28 26.80
C ALA A 224 41.86 2.50 28.25
N THR A 225 40.55 2.70 28.45
CA THR A 225 39.91 2.42 29.73
C THR A 225 38.61 1.66 29.50
N SER A 226 38.51 0.59 30.26
CA SER A 226 37.47 -0.43 30.29
C SER A 226 36.16 0.10 30.85
N SER A 227 35.04 -0.41 30.32
CA SER A 227 33.68 -0.18 30.81
C SER A 227 33.17 -1.47 31.48
N PRO A 228 32.57 -1.42 32.68
CA PRO A 228 32.04 -2.60 33.34
C PRO A 228 30.60 -2.92 32.90
N ALA A 229 30.32 -4.23 32.89
CA ALA A 229 29.09 -4.87 32.48
C ALA A 229 27.87 -4.52 33.38
N ALA A 230 26.68 -4.51 32.77
CA ALA A 230 25.39 -4.51 33.44
C ALA A 230 24.79 -5.94 33.48
N PRO A 231 24.02 -6.30 34.52
CA PRO A 231 23.49 -7.65 34.70
C PRO A 231 22.18 -7.88 33.93
N GLY A 232 21.91 -9.17 33.69
CA GLY A 232 20.79 -9.66 32.90
C GLY A 232 19.41 -9.56 33.57
N VAL A 233 18.40 -9.77 32.73
CA VAL A 233 17.00 -10.01 33.11
C VAL A 233 16.49 -11.17 32.27
N ASP A 234 16.08 -12.21 32.97
CA ASP A 234 15.39 -13.38 32.44
C ASP A 234 13.88 -13.14 32.33
N ASP A 235 13.30 -13.91 31.40
CA ASP A 235 11.97 -14.52 31.37
C ASP A 235 10.71 -13.68 31.09
N ALA A 236 9.99 -14.07 30.04
CA ALA A 236 8.62 -14.58 30.15
C ALA A 236 7.95 -14.70 28.77
N THR A 237 7.57 -15.93 28.45
CA THR A 237 6.67 -16.36 27.39
C THR A 237 5.23 -15.88 27.61
N LYS A 238 4.50 -15.50 26.55
CA LYS A 238 3.02 -15.55 26.51
C LYS A 238 2.45 -15.69 25.08
N ALA A 239 1.46 -16.56 25.00
CA ALA A 239 0.71 -17.08 23.84
C ALA A 239 -0.05 -16.04 22.98
N PRO A 240 -0.55 -16.40 21.78
CA PRO A 240 -1.12 -15.45 20.81
C PRO A 240 -2.62 -15.18 21.05
N PRO A 241 -3.18 -14.03 20.63
CA PRO A 241 -4.61 -13.79 20.66
C PRO A 241 -5.32 -14.29 19.39
N GLY A 242 -6.56 -14.71 19.59
CA GLY A 242 -7.47 -15.24 18.58
C GLY A 242 -7.92 -14.23 17.53
N ALA A 243 -8.47 -14.77 16.45
CA ALA A 243 -8.97 -14.06 15.29
C ALA A 243 -10.12 -13.09 15.67
N LEU A 244 -9.90 -11.80 15.48
CA LEU A 244 -10.94 -10.78 15.48
C LEU A 244 -11.58 -10.73 14.08
N SER A 245 -12.90 -10.92 14.02
CA SER A 245 -13.68 -10.70 12.80
C SER A 245 -13.70 -9.20 12.47
N ALA A 246 -13.44 -8.86 11.21
CA ALA A 246 -13.50 -7.47 10.73
C ALA A 246 -14.94 -6.90 10.83
N PRO A 247 -15.10 -5.59 11.09
CA PRO A 247 -16.42 -4.97 11.17
C PRO A 247 -17.14 -4.98 9.81
N LYS A 248 -18.44 -5.27 9.87
CA LYS A 248 -19.35 -5.48 8.72
C LYS A 248 -19.43 -4.28 7.76
N ALA A 249 -19.11 -3.07 8.23
CA ALA A 249 -19.11 -1.84 7.44
C ALA A 249 -17.98 -1.80 6.40
N ALA A 250 -16.79 -2.28 6.74
CA ALA A 250 -15.65 -2.35 5.82
C ALA A 250 -15.87 -3.40 4.72
N GLN A 251 -16.44 -4.56 5.06
CA GLN A 251 -16.80 -5.58 4.07
C GLN A 251 -17.88 -5.08 3.11
N ALA A 252 -18.83 -4.28 3.59
CA ALA A 252 -19.87 -3.68 2.75
C ALA A 252 -19.30 -2.61 1.80
N ARG A 253 -18.25 -1.88 2.19
CA ARG A 253 -17.55 -0.90 1.33
C ARG A 253 -16.71 -1.60 0.26
N ALA A 254 -15.89 -2.59 0.65
CA ALA A 254 -15.11 -3.41 -0.30
C ALA A 254 -16.01 -4.18 -1.30
N ALA A 255 -17.19 -4.64 -0.87
CA ALA A 255 -18.16 -5.28 -1.77
C ALA A 255 -18.80 -4.29 -2.78
N ARG A 256 -18.97 -3.01 -2.41
CA ARG A 256 -19.46 -1.97 -3.33
C ARG A 256 -18.38 -1.55 -4.33
N ALA A 257 -17.11 -1.54 -3.91
CA ALA A 257 -15.96 -1.32 -4.78
C ALA A 257 -15.86 -2.40 -5.87
N ALA A 258 -15.98 -3.67 -5.49
CA ALA A 258 -15.95 -4.80 -6.41
C ALA A 258 -17.14 -4.81 -7.40
N ALA A 259 -18.28 -4.27 -7.00
CA ALA A 259 -19.48 -4.17 -7.84
C ALA A 259 -19.45 -2.98 -8.84
N SER A 260 -18.47 -2.07 -8.72
CA SER A 260 -18.42 -0.83 -9.53
C SER A 260 -17.46 -0.91 -10.73
N GLN A 261 -16.92 -2.09 -11.07
CA GLN A 261 -16.16 -2.27 -12.32
C GLN A 261 -17.09 -2.24 -13.55
N PRO A 262 -16.81 -1.43 -14.59
CA PRO A 262 -17.65 -1.34 -15.77
C PRO A 262 -17.38 -2.53 -16.71
N GLY A 263 -18.36 -3.43 -16.87
CA GLY A 263 -18.19 -4.52 -17.83
C GLY A 263 -19.25 -5.62 -17.93
N CYS A 264 -20.36 -5.58 -17.19
CA CYS A 264 -21.40 -6.59 -17.35
C CYS A 264 -22.81 -5.97 -17.22
N PRO A 265 -23.69 -6.10 -18.23
CA PRO A 265 -25.02 -5.50 -18.18
C PRO A 265 -25.93 -6.35 -17.28
N VAL A 266 -26.16 -5.88 -16.05
CA VAL A 266 -27.21 -6.44 -15.20
C VAL A 266 -28.55 -5.89 -15.69
N ARG A 267 -29.39 -6.77 -16.22
CA ARG A 267 -30.79 -6.47 -16.53
C ARG A 267 -31.53 -6.10 -15.24
N SER A 268 -31.99 -4.85 -15.14
CA SER A 268 -32.98 -4.44 -14.15
C SER A 268 -34.33 -5.11 -14.44
N ALA A 269 -34.83 -5.86 -13.47
CA ALA A 269 -36.25 -6.20 -13.37
C ALA A 269 -36.77 -5.64 -12.04
N THR A 270 -37.61 -4.62 -12.13
CA THR A 270 -38.47 -4.12 -11.07
C THR A 270 -39.70 -5.01 -10.93
N ALA A 271 -40.05 -5.44 -9.70
CA ALA A 271 -41.43 -5.63 -9.27
C ALA A 271 -41.51 -5.85 -7.75
N THR A 272 -42.49 -5.19 -7.14
CA THR A 272 -42.83 -5.17 -5.72
C THR A 272 -44.06 -6.06 -5.45
N ALA A 273 -44.14 -6.59 -4.22
CA ALA A 273 -45.35 -6.95 -3.43
C ALA A 273 -46.07 -8.32 -3.59
N THR A 274 -45.90 -9.12 -2.51
CA THR A 274 -46.89 -9.84 -1.66
C THR A 274 -47.81 -10.99 -2.16
N ALA A 275 -47.55 -12.17 -1.56
CA ALA A 275 -48.45 -13.11 -0.86
C ALA A 275 -49.57 -13.88 -1.60
N ARG A 276 -49.46 -15.22 -1.68
CA ARG A 276 -50.25 -16.21 -0.90
C ARG A 276 -49.94 -17.68 -1.28
N CYS A 277 -50.32 -18.56 -0.35
CA CYS A 277 -50.15 -20.00 -0.18
C CYS A 277 -50.35 -20.96 -1.38
N ALA A 278 -49.64 -22.10 -1.30
CA ALA A 278 -50.15 -23.49 -1.31
C ALA A 278 -49.43 -24.46 -2.27
N SER A 279 -48.72 -25.41 -1.65
CA SER A 279 -48.71 -26.86 -1.89
C SER A 279 -48.35 -27.49 -3.25
N ALA A 280 -47.32 -28.34 -3.16
CA ALA A 280 -47.24 -29.72 -3.67
C ALA A 280 -46.76 -30.02 -5.11
N ALA A 281 -45.78 -30.95 -5.10
CA ALA A 281 -45.65 -32.11 -5.97
C ALA A 281 -44.94 -31.99 -7.34
N SER A 282 -43.67 -32.44 -7.31
CA SER A 282 -43.11 -33.51 -8.17
C SER A 282 -43.26 -33.42 -9.70
N ARG A 283 -42.12 -33.40 -10.40
CA ARG A 283 -41.63 -34.45 -11.34
C ARG A 283 -40.62 -33.86 -12.36
N SER A 284 -39.38 -34.33 -12.28
CA SER A 284 -38.56 -34.64 -13.47
C SER A 284 -39.03 -36.02 -14.00
N PRO A 285 -38.71 -36.53 -15.23
CA PRO A 285 -37.44 -36.34 -15.94
C PRO A 285 -37.44 -36.37 -17.50
N ARG A 286 -36.24 -36.11 -18.03
CA ARG A 286 -35.56 -36.76 -19.18
C ARG A 286 -36.04 -36.59 -20.64
N ALA A 287 -35.06 -36.13 -21.42
CA ALA A 287 -34.47 -36.75 -22.63
C ALA A 287 -35.11 -36.49 -24.00
N ALA A 288 -34.25 -36.02 -24.94
CA ALA A 288 -33.86 -36.68 -26.19
C ALA A 288 -33.39 -35.61 -27.22
N ALA A 289 -32.12 -35.66 -27.64
CA ALA A 289 -31.69 -36.13 -28.97
C ALA A 289 -31.52 -34.97 -29.99
N ARG A 290 -30.27 -34.62 -30.30
CA ARG A 290 -29.55 -34.97 -31.54
C ARG A 290 -30.16 -34.37 -32.82
N ARG A 291 -29.40 -33.51 -33.48
CA ARG A 291 -29.06 -33.64 -34.91
C ARG A 291 -27.78 -32.88 -35.23
N ALA A 292 -26.92 -33.55 -35.97
CA ALA A 292 -25.69 -33.07 -36.58
C ALA A 292 -25.93 -32.67 -38.05
N SER A 293 -25.05 -31.83 -38.59
CA SER A 293 -24.49 -31.81 -39.97
C SER A 293 -23.78 -30.45 -40.15
N SER A 294 -22.46 -30.37 -40.26
CA SER A 294 -21.58 -30.74 -41.40
C SER A 294 -21.45 -29.61 -42.44
N VAL A 295 -20.28 -29.59 -43.12
CA VAL A 295 -19.81 -28.75 -44.26
C VAL A 295 -18.91 -27.58 -43.82
N ALA A 296 -17.69 -27.36 -44.32
CA ALA A 296 -16.74 -28.12 -45.14
C ALA A 296 -15.37 -27.40 -45.12
N VAL A 297 -14.33 -28.18 -45.38
CA VAL A 297 -12.92 -27.78 -45.59
C VAL A 297 -12.68 -27.41 -47.05
N GLY A 298 -11.83 -26.42 -47.34
CA GLY A 298 -11.14 -26.32 -48.64
C GLY A 298 -10.43 -24.98 -48.95
N PRO A 299 -9.31 -24.97 -49.72
CA PRO A 299 -8.09 -24.22 -49.36
C PRO A 299 -7.53 -23.27 -50.47
N LYS A 300 -6.26 -22.82 -50.29
CA LYS A 300 -5.31 -22.11 -51.21
C LYS A 300 -5.24 -20.57 -51.06
N ALA A 301 -4.10 -19.87 -51.24
CA ALA A 301 -2.73 -20.21 -51.62
C ALA A 301 -1.75 -19.07 -51.23
N MET A 302 -0.46 -19.40 -51.27
CA MET A 302 0.72 -18.56 -51.08
C MET A 302 0.81 -17.34 -52.02
N ARG A 303 1.45 -16.27 -51.55
CA ARG A 303 2.29 -15.40 -52.38
C ARG A 303 3.46 -14.85 -51.57
N ALA A 304 4.67 -15.09 -52.08
CA ALA A 304 5.92 -14.50 -51.66
C ALA A 304 6.03 -13.06 -52.18
N VAL A 305 6.69 -12.17 -51.43
CA VAL A 305 7.23 -10.91 -51.95
C VAL A 305 8.63 -10.71 -51.36
N SER A 306 9.56 -10.46 -52.28
CA SER A 306 10.99 -10.28 -52.10
C SER A 306 11.39 -8.94 -51.47
N VAL A 307 12.55 -8.98 -50.83
CA VAL A 307 13.41 -7.87 -50.36
C VAL A 307 14.06 -7.15 -51.56
N PRO A 308 14.45 -5.87 -51.40
CA PRO A 308 15.77 -5.44 -51.88
C PRO A 308 16.61 -4.73 -50.80
N GLN A 309 17.86 -5.18 -50.67
CA GLN A 309 18.97 -4.47 -50.03
C GLN A 309 19.55 -3.43 -50.99
N THR A 310 20.08 -2.31 -50.48
CA THR A 310 21.23 -1.57 -51.05
C THR A 310 21.75 -0.51 -50.05
N PRO A 311 22.97 0.05 -50.21
CA PRO A 311 24.03 -0.14 -49.23
C PRO A 311 24.52 1.14 -48.55
N SER A 312 25.29 0.94 -47.47
CA SER A 312 26.14 1.95 -46.84
C SER A 312 27.26 2.41 -47.77
N ARG A 313 27.56 3.71 -47.68
CA ARG A 313 28.89 4.30 -47.88
C ARG A 313 29.38 4.84 -46.54
#